data_AF-A0A563D5J1-F1
#
_entry.id   AF-A0A563D5J1-F1
#
_cell.length_a   1.000
_cell.length_b   1.000
_cell.length_c   1.000
_cell.angle_alpha   90.00
_cell.angle_beta   90.00
_cell.angle_gamma   90.00
#
_symmetry.space_group_name_H-M   'P 1'
#
loop_
_entity.id
_entity.type
_entity.pdbx_description
1 polymer ?
#
loop_
_entity_poly.entity_id
_entity_poly.type
_entity_poly.pdbx_seq_one_letter_code
_entity_poly.pdbx_strand_id
1 'polypeptide(L)'
;MNKLSGGFTIIEVMLFLAVSGVLAAGILATVGGTIGAQRYRDAVDSFADFIQGQYDKTVNVQNDTENHNECGLNADKDRIVVSDSSTVLAGTSRVCMIVGRFISSVDGANFTARPLYIATENEDQMNKALLSQGDYDFLQRAADRSALSATKSALLTTSNTGHSVDNYALGWDTRIDESKTDRIISIAIVRSPVSGVIHTYFSNKTSVSDTITAGGLNQARLCVDPSGWLTGARLGVRIDRDAALESSVQVVGEGC
;
A
#
# COMPACT_ATOMS: atom_id res chain seq x y z
N MET A 1 -20.19 53.82 -54.55
CA MET A 1 -19.49 52.52 -54.49
C MET A 1 -20.28 51.61 -53.58
N ASN A 2 -21.17 50.78 -54.14
CA ASN A 2 -22.01 49.88 -53.34
C ASN A 2 -21.35 48.51 -53.31
N LYS A 3 -20.78 48.14 -52.16
CA LYS A 3 -20.33 46.77 -51.89
C LYS A 3 -21.58 45.88 -51.80
N LEU A 4 -21.76 44.98 -52.76
CA LEU A 4 -22.70 43.86 -52.63
C LEU A 4 -22.18 42.95 -51.51
N SER A 5 -22.88 42.94 -50.38
CA SER A 5 -22.63 41.97 -49.31
C SER A 5 -23.15 40.61 -49.77
N GLY A 6 -22.25 39.74 -50.22
CA GLY A 6 -22.60 38.37 -50.62
C GLY A 6 -22.97 37.55 -49.40
N GLY A 7 -24.20 37.01 -49.37
CA GLY A 7 -24.61 36.02 -48.38
C GLY A 7 -24.06 34.63 -48.74
N PHE A 8 -23.78 33.82 -47.73
CA PHE A 8 -23.37 32.42 -47.90
C PHE A 8 -24.55 31.57 -48.39
N THR A 9 -24.27 30.64 -49.31
CA THR A 9 -25.30 29.68 -49.76
C THR A 9 -25.51 28.57 -48.73
N ILE A 10 -26.73 28.03 -48.67
CA ILE A 10 -27.08 26.93 -47.75
C ILE A 10 -26.13 25.75 -47.92
N ILE A 11 -25.71 25.43 -49.16
CA ILE A 11 -24.80 24.32 -49.43
C ILE A 11 -23.41 24.54 -48.84
N GLU A 12 -22.92 25.78 -48.85
CA GLU A 12 -21.61 26.15 -48.31
C GLU A 12 -21.60 26.09 -46.78
N VAL A 13 -22.69 26.56 -46.15
CA VAL A 13 -22.87 26.45 -44.69
C VAL A 13 -22.96 24.98 -44.26
N MET A 14 -23.70 24.14 -44.99
CA MET A 14 -23.81 22.71 -44.69
C MET A 14 -22.48 21.98 -44.89
N LEU A 15 -21.72 22.29 -45.94
CA LEU A 15 -20.39 21.73 -46.17
C LEU A 15 -19.42 22.12 -45.05
N PHE A 16 -19.42 23.38 -44.64
CA PHE A 16 -18.57 23.87 -43.55
C PHE A 16 -18.90 23.19 -42.23
N LEU A 17 -20.19 23.04 -41.91
CA LEU A 17 -20.64 22.34 -40.70
C LEU A 17 -20.28 20.85 -40.74
N ALA A 18 -20.41 20.19 -41.90
CA ALA A 18 -20.05 18.78 -42.05
C ALA A 18 -18.55 18.57 -41.83
N VAL A 19 -17.69 19.39 -42.46
CA VAL A 19 -16.24 19.29 -42.31
C VAL A 19 -15.80 19.62 -40.88
N SER A 20 -16.36 20.67 -40.29
CA SER A 20 -16.08 21.06 -38.91
C SER A 20 -16.54 19.99 -37.91
N GLY A 21 -17.70 19.37 -38.14
CA GLY A 21 -18.23 18.30 -37.32
C GLY A 21 -17.37 17.03 -37.37
N VAL A 22 -16.89 16.64 -38.55
CA VAL A 22 -15.98 15.49 -38.71
C VAL A 22 -14.63 15.75 -38.03
N LEU A 23 -14.07 16.96 -38.19
CA LEU A 23 -12.84 17.35 -37.50
C LEU A 23 -13.00 17.33 -35.98
N ALA A 24 -14.09 17.89 -35.46
CA ALA A 24 -14.39 17.88 -34.03
C ALA A 24 -14.55 16.46 -33.49
N ALA A 25 -15.28 15.59 -34.20
CA ALA A 25 -15.44 14.18 -33.83
C ALA A 25 -14.11 13.42 -33.84
N GLY A 26 -13.23 13.68 -34.83
CA GLY A 26 -11.91 13.07 -34.91
C GLY A 26 -10.99 13.48 -33.75
N ILE A 27 -11.04 14.75 -33.34
CA ILE A 27 -10.30 15.24 -32.17
C ILE A 27 -10.84 14.60 -30.88
N LEU A 28 -12.17 14.54 -30.71
CA LEU A 28 -12.77 13.94 -29.51
C LEU A 28 -12.44 12.46 -29.36
N ALA A 29 -12.45 11.70 -30.46
CA ALA A 29 -12.10 10.28 -30.46
C ALA A 29 -10.61 10.03 -30.10
N THR A 30 -9.70 10.88 -30.58
CA THR A 30 -8.25 10.76 -30.32
C THR A 30 -7.86 11.20 -28.91
N VAL A 31 -8.50 12.27 -28.41
CA VAL A 31 -8.28 12.79 -27.06
C VAL A 31 -8.81 11.81 -26.00
N GLY A 32 -9.95 11.16 -26.24
CA GLY A 32 -10.53 10.19 -25.31
C GLY A 32 -9.61 9.01 -24.98
N GLY A 33 -8.98 8.41 -26.00
CA GLY A 33 -8.08 7.27 -25.81
C GLY A 33 -6.76 7.63 -25.13
N THR A 34 -6.20 8.80 -25.44
CA THR A 34 -4.92 9.27 -24.87
C THR A 34 -5.06 9.68 -23.41
N ILE A 35 -6.17 10.35 -23.04
CA ILE A 35 -6.46 10.70 -21.64
C ILE A 35 -6.65 9.44 -20.79
N GLY A 36 -7.37 8.43 -21.29
CA GLY A 36 -7.57 7.18 -20.53
C GLY A 36 -6.26 6.46 -20.22
N ALA A 37 -5.35 6.38 -21.19
CA ALA A 37 -4.04 5.77 -20.98
C ALA A 37 -3.13 6.57 -20.02
N GLN A 38 -3.21 7.90 -20.06
CA GLN A 38 -2.50 8.77 -19.11
C GLN A 38 -3.03 8.58 -17.69
N ARG A 39 -4.35 8.69 -17.51
CA ARG A 39 -5.02 8.47 -16.22
C ARG A 39 -4.66 7.10 -15.64
N TYR A 40 -4.64 6.07 -16.47
CA TYR A 40 -4.26 4.75 -16.03
C TYR A 40 -2.81 4.67 -15.56
N ARG A 41 -1.84 5.24 -16.30
CA ARG A 41 -0.45 5.32 -15.85
C ARG A 41 -0.32 6.09 -14.55
N ASP A 42 -0.96 7.25 -14.45
CA ASP A 42 -0.93 8.08 -13.25
C ASP A 42 -1.49 7.33 -12.03
N ALA A 43 -2.53 6.51 -12.19
CA ALA A 43 -3.05 5.67 -11.10
C ALA A 43 -2.04 4.61 -10.63
N VAL A 44 -1.33 3.98 -11.57
CA VAL A 44 -0.34 2.94 -11.24
C VAL A 44 0.92 3.55 -10.65
N ASP A 45 1.40 4.68 -11.18
CA ASP A 45 2.54 5.42 -10.66
C ASP A 45 2.25 5.92 -9.24
N SER A 46 1.08 6.55 -9.02
CA SER A 46 0.63 6.97 -7.68
C SER A 46 0.49 5.80 -6.71
N PHE A 47 0.16 4.59 -7.20
CA PHE A 47 0.09 3.40 -6.36
C PHE A 47 1.48 2.88 -5.99
N ALA A 48 2.43 2.91 -6.92
CA ALA A 48 3.82 2.61 -6.63
C ALA A 48 4.40 3.60 -5.62
N ASP A 49 4.16 4.90 -5.80
CA ASP A 49 4.58 5.96 -4.89
C ASP A 49 4.01 5.77 -3.47
N PHE A 50 2.74 5.36 -3.36
CA PHE A 50 2.14 5.02 -2.07
C PHE A 50 2.90 3.89 -1.36
N ILE A 51 3.20 2.79 -2.07
CA ILE A 51 3.94 1.66 -1.49
C ILE A 51 5.37 2.08 -1.13
N GLN A 52 6.04 2.84 -2.00
CA GLN A 52 7.38 3.39 -1.74
C GLN A 52 7.40 4.28 -0.48
N GLY A 53 6.38 5.12 -0.29
CA GLY A 53 6.25 5.91 0.93
C GLY A 53 6.15 5.06 2.21
N GLN A 54 5.58 3.86 2.12
CA GLN A 54 5.54 2.93 3.27
C GLN A 54 6.91 2.30 3.57
N TYR A 55 7.77 2.14 2.56
CA TYR A 55 9.17 1.78 2.78
C TYR A 55 9.93 2.88 3.49
N ASP A 56 9.82 4.14 3.03
CA ASP A 56 10.50 5.28 3.67
C ASP A 56 10.12 5.40 5.16
N LYS A 57 8.82 5.29 5.48
CA LYS A 57 8.31 5.26 6.86
C LYS A 57 8.79 4.08 7.70
N THR A 58 9.29 3.01 7.08
CA THR A 58 9.84 1.82 7.74
C THR A 58 11.35 1.93 7.93
N VAL A 59 12.07 2.46 6.92
CA VAL A 59 13.50 2.74 6.97
C VAL A 59 13.78 3.82 8.01
N ASN A 60 13.12 4.96 7.87
CA ASN A 60 13.11 6.04 8.84
C ASN A 60 11.88 5.86 9.72
N VAL A 61 12.01 5.08 10.80
CA VAL A 61 10.89 4.70 11.67
C VAL A 61 10.16 5.94 12.18
N GLN A 62 9.02 6.26 11.56
CA GLN A 62 8.17 7.37 11.96
C GLN A 62 7.12 6.88 12.94
N ASN A 63 7.05 7.54 14.10
CA ASN A 63 5.94 7.37 15.02
C ASN A 63 4.82 8.35 14.67
N ASP A 64 3.83 7.86 13.93
CA ASP A 64 2.69 8.67 13.47
C ASP A 64 1.58 8.77 14.54
N THR A 65 1.82 8.33 15.78
CA THR A 65 0.83 8.51 16.85
C THR A 65 0.77 9.98 17.27
N GLU A 66 -0.34 10.64 16.97
CA GLU A 66 -0.65 11.95 17.54
C GLU A 66 -0.70 11.83 19.07
N ASN A 67 -0.04 12.76 19.78
CA ASN A 67 -0.09 12.94 21.25
C ASN A 67 0.82 12.07 22.13
N HIS A 68 1.81 11.38 21.56
CA HIS A 68 2.76 10.56 22.34
C HIS A 68 2.08 9.52 23.24
N ASN A 69 1.16 8.77 22.65
CA ASN A 69 0.37 7.77 23.35
C ASN A 69 1.23 6.59 23.81
N GLU A 70 0.89 6.02 24.97
CA GLU A 70 1.56 4.84 25.48
C GLU A 70 1.16 3.60 24.68
N CYS A 71 2.13 2.78 24.28
CA CYS A 71 1.86 1.50 23.63
C CYS A 71 2.19 0.34 24.56
N GLY A 72 1.28 -0.64 24.64
CA GLY A 72 1.48 -1.86 25.42
C GLY A 72 0.51 -2.96 25.01
N LEU A 73 0.46 -4.00 25.85
CA LEU A 73 -0.50 -5.09 25.70
C LEU A 73 -1.81 -4.76 26.45
N ASN A 74 -2.94 -5.25 25.96
CA ASN A 74 -4.20 -5.20 26.71
C ASN A 74 -4.14 -6.07 27.97
N ALA A 75 -5.18 -5.99 28.81
CA ALA A 75 -5.29 -6.77 30.04
C ALA A 75 -5.17 -8.29 29.82
N ASP A 76 -5.74 -8.79 28.72
CA ASP A 76 -5.69 -10.21 28.34
C ASP A 76 -4.37 -10.62 27.67
N LYS A 77 -3.51 -9.63 27.38
CA LYS A 77 -2.19 -9.78 26.78
C LYS A 77 -2.18 -10.49 25.42
N ASP A 78 -3.24 -10.31 24.65
CA ASP A 78 -3.46 -10.94 23.34
C ASP A 78 -3.44 -9.93 22.17
N ARG A 79 -3.41 -8.63 22.47
CA ARG A 79 -3.44 -7.55 21.49
C ARG A 79 -2.65 -6.34 21.95
N ILE A 80 -2.07 -5.61 20.99
CA ILE A 80 -1.47 -4.30 21.23
C ILE A 80 -2.54 -3.23 21.29
N VAL A 81 -2.43 -2.38 22.31
CA VAL A 81 -3.27 -1.21 22.53
C VAL A 81 -2.35 0.01 22.62
N VAL A 82 -2.74 1.05 21.90
CA VAL A 82 -2.17 2.38 22.02
C VAL A 82 -3.18 3.20 22.83
N SER A 83 -2.78 3.64 24.02
CA SER A 83 -3.64 4.31 24.99
C SER A 83 -3.47 5.83 24.92
N ASP A 84 -4.57 6.53 24.66
CA ASP A 84 -4.60 8.00 24.54
C ASP A 84 -4.69 8.71 25.92
N SER A 85 -4.75 7.95 27.02
CA SER A 85 -4.95 8.49 28.37
C SER A 85 -3.67 9.00 29.04
N SER A 86 -2.50 8.59 28.56
CA SER A 86 -1.18 8.94 29.10
C SER A 86 -0.30 9.46 27.98
N THR A 87 0.13 10.71 28.10
CA THR A 87 1.18 11.27 27.23
C THR A 87 2.52 10.89 27.83
N VAL A 88 3.30 10.08 27.11
CA VAL A 88 4.66 9.67 27.49
C VAL A 88 5.67 10.34 26.57
N LEU A 89 6.94 10.41 26.92
CA LEU A 89 7.93 10.95 25.97
C LEU A 89 8.10 9.95 24.80
N ALA A 90 8.23 10.47 23.58
CA ALA A 90 8.55 9.63 22.43
C ALA A 90 9.86 8.87 22.68
N GLY A 91 9.88 7.59 22.32
CA GLY A 91 11.07 6.75 22.43
C GLY A 91 11.37 6.21 23.84
N THR A 92 10.51 6.42 24.84
CA THR A 92 10.73 5.88 26.20
C THR A 92 10.05 4.54 26.46
N SER A 93 9.31 3.98 25.50
CA SER A 93 8.68 2.67 25.67
C SER A 93 9.74 1.56 25.65
N ARG A 94 9.73 0.73 26.70
CA ARG A 94 10.64 -0.43 26.85
C ARG A 94 9.96 -1.77 26.54
N VAL A 95 8.65 -1.73 26.30
CA VAL A 95 7.80 -2.90 26.14
C VAL A 95 7.04 -2.92 24.82
N CYS A 96 7.03 -1.81 24.06
CA CYS A 96 6.43 -1.76 22.73
C CYS A 96 7.25 -0.87 21.80
N MET A 97 7.45 -1.31 20.56
CA MET A 97 8.17 -0.55 19.53
C MET A 97 7.56 -0.77 18.14
N ILE A 98 7.72 0.23 17.27
CA ILE A 98 7.34 0.13 15.85
C ILE A 98 8.45 -0.58 15.10
N VAL A 99 8.09 -1.61 14.36
CA VAL A 99 9.03 -2.40 13.53
C VAL A 99 8.74 -2.30 12.05
N GLY A 100 7.63 -1.70 11.64
CA GLY A 100 7.38 -1.47 10.22
C GLY A 100 5.96 -1.09 9.89
N ARG A 101 5.51 -1.47 8.69
CA ARG A 101 4.20 -1.12 8.13
C ARG A 101 3.51 -2.35 7.57
N PHE A 102 2.21 -2.41 7.78
CA PHE A 102 1.33 -3.45 7.25
C PHE A 102 0.28 -2.80 6.36
N ILE A 103 0.37 -3.08 5.06
CA ILE A 103 -0.57 -2.64 4.04
C ILE A 103 -1.57 -3.77 3.83
N SER A 104 -2.87 -3.47 3.88
CA SER A 104 -3.91 -4.44 3.62
C SER A 104 -5.02 -3.85 2.75
N SER A 105 -5.52 -4.67 1.84
CA SER A 105 -6.71 -4.40 1.03
C SER A 105 -7.58 -5.65 1.00
N VAL A 106 -8.90 -5.46 1.02
CA VAL A 106 -9.90 -6.54 0.95
C VAL A 106 -10.73 -6.50 -0.34
N ASP A 107 -10.69 -5.36 -1.03
CA ASP A 107 -11.48 -5.03 -2.21
C ASP A 107 -10.62 -4.80 -3.45
N GLY A 108 -9.28 -4.76 -3.31
CA GLY A 108 -8.36 -4.49 -4.42
C GLY A 108 -8.46 -3.06 -4.95
N ALA A 109 -9.12 -2.13 -4.24
CA ALA A 109 -9.26 -0.74 -4.67
C ALA A 109 -8.83 0.22 -3.56
N ASN A 110 -9.18 -0.09 -2.32
CA ASN A 110 -8.81 0.66 -1.15
C ASN A 110 -7.73 -0.10 -0.37
N PHE A 111 -6.62 0.57 -0.12
CA PHE A 111 -5.49 0.09 0.65
C PHE A 111 -5.42 0.87 1.95
N THR A 112 -5.17 0.13 3.03
CA THR A 112 -4.97 0.70 4.36
C THR A 112 -3.60 0.28 4.84
N ALA A 113 -2.72 1.25 5.11
CA ALA A 113 -1.43 1.01 5.70
C ALA A 113 -1.44 1.41 7.18
N ARG A 114 -0.95 0.51 8.03
CA ARG A 114 -0.93 0.68 9.48
C ARG A 114 0.48 0.40 10.02
N PRO A 115 0.93 1.11 11.06
CA PRO A 115 2.14 0.75 11.76
C PRO A 115 2.02 -0.64 12.38
N LEU A 116 3.11 -1.40 12.22
CA LEU A 116 3.30 -2.71 12.80
C LEU A 116 4.13 -2.57 14.07
N TYR A 117 3.57 -3.04 15.18
CA TYR A 117 4.19 -2.97 16.50
C TYR A 117 4.56 -4.34 16.98
N ILE A 118 5.67 -4.40 17.69
CA ILE A 118 6.02 -5.51 18.55
C ILE A 118 5.88 -5.09 20.01
N ALA A 119 5.28 -5.94 20.83
CA ALA A 119 5.14 -5.68 22.27
C ALA A 119 5.39 -6.92 23.12
N THR A 120 5.92 -6.74 24.32
CA THR A 120 6.13 -7.78 25.33
C THR A 120 5.43 -7.41 26.64
N GLU A 121 5.31 -8.35 27.58
CA GLU A 121 4.68 -8.03 28.86
C GLU A 121 5.60 -7.18 29.76
N ASN A 122 6.91 -7.35 29.62
CA ASN A 122 7.90 -6.62 30.39
C ASN A 122 9.20 -6.40 29.59
N GLU A 123 10.04 -5.52 30.12
CA GLU A 123 11.33 -5.15 29.52
C GLU A 123 12.30 -6.33 29.46
N ASP A 124 12.32 -7.20 30.47
CA ASP A 124 13.19 -8.38 30.47
C ASP A 124 12.87 -9.33 29.32
N GLN A 125 11.59 -9.50 28.98
CA GLN A 125 11.14 -10.27 27.83
C GLN A 125 11.49 -9.56 26.52
N MET A 126 11.38 -8.23 26.45
CA MET A 126 11.82 -7.48 25.27
C MET A 126 13.32 -7.71 25.03
N ASN A 127 14.13 -7.53 26.07
CA ASN A 127 15.58 -7.75 26.02
C ASN A 127 15.91 -9.18 25.61
N LYS A 128 15.24 -10.19 26.20
CA LYS A 128 15.43 -11.60 25.80
C LYS A 128 15.01 -11.86 24.35
N ALA A 129 13.92 -11.24 23.89
CA ALA A 129 13.42 -11.44 22.54
C ALA A 129 14.39 -10.85 21.50
N LEU A 130 14.94 -9.65 21.78
CA LEU A 130 15.97 -9.02 20.96
C LEU A 130 17.32 -9.78 20.96
N LEU A 131 17.62 -10.51 22.03
CA LEU A 131 18.85 -11.31 22.16
C LEU A 131 18.73 -12.72 21.55
N SER A 132 17.53 -13.17 21.17
CA SER A 132 17.32 -14.50 20.62
C SER A 132 17.65 -14.54 19.11
N GLN A 133 18.48 -15.50 18.71
CA GLN A 133 19.16 -15.54 17.40
C GLN A 133 18.21 -15.57 16.19
N GLY A 134 18.61 -14.81 15.15
CA GLY A 134 18.04 -14.78 13.81
C GLY A 134 16.88 -13.79 13.64
N ASP A 135 17.08 -12.73 12.86
CA ASP A 135 16.05 -11.71 12.57
C ASP A 135 14.73 -12.34 12.10
N TYR A 136 14.86 -13.34 11.26
CA TYR A 136 13.76 -14.03 10.63
C TYR A 136 12.95 -14.90 11.60
N ASP A 137 13.64 -15.69 12.42
CA ASP A 137 13.02 -16.58 13.40
C ASP A 137 12.29 -15.79 14.48
N PHE A 138 12.85 -14.64 14.87
CA PHE A 138 12.21 -13.71 15.78
C PHE A 138 10.89 -13.18 15.22
N LEU A 139 10.89 -12.67 13.98
CA LEU A 139 9.69 -12.11 13.36
C LEU A 139 8.59 -13.16 13.17
N GLN A 140 8.95 -14.39 12.77
CA GLN A 140 7.98 -15.47 12.65
C GLN A 140 7.37 -15.85 14.00
N ARG A 141 8.19 -16.02 15.04
CA ARG A 141 7.69 -16.34 16.39
C ARG A 141 6.81 -15.24 16.94
N ALA A 142 7.16 -13.98 16.64
CA ALA A 142 6.40 -12.85 17.10
C ALA A 142 5.06 -12.69 16.37
N ALA A 143 4.99 -13.15 15.11
CA ALA A 143 3.76 -13.19 14.33
C ALA A 143 2.86 -14.39 14.72
N ASP A 144 3.43 -15.49 15.23
CA ASP A 144 2.70 -16.71 15.56
C ASP A 144 1.86 -16.57 16.85
N ARG A 145 0.58 -16.24 16.68
CA ARG A 145 -0.42 -16.15 17.76
C ARG A 145 -0.55 -17.42 18.60
N SER A 146 -0.27 -18.60 18.05
CA SER A 146 -0.37 -19.85 18.80
C SER A 146 0.79 -20.02 19.79
N ALA A 147 2.01 -19.64 19.38
CA ALA A 147 3.21 -19.62 20.22
C ALA A 147 3.17 -18.52 21.31
N LEU A 148 2.46 -17.43 21.02
CA LEU A 148 2.21 -16.30 21.93
C LEU A 148 1.40 -16.69 23.17
N SER A 149 0.39 -17.56 23.02
CA SER A 149 -0.44 -18.00 24.16
C SER A 149 0.32 -18.88 25.17
N ALA A 150 1.35 -19.61 24.72
CA ALA A 150 2.11 -20.54 25.55
C ALA A 150 3.34 -19.90 26.21
N THR A 151 3.92 -18.85 25.60
CA THR A 151 5.23 -18.30 26.01
C THR A 151 5.23 -16.79 26.25
N LYS A 152 4.24 -16.06 25.72
CA LYS A 152 4.11 -14.58 25.80
C LYS A 152 5.36 -13.81 25.36
N SER A 153 6.16 -14.43 24.50
CA SER A 153 7.30 -13.79 23.84
C SER A 153 6.77 -12.94 22.68
N ALA A 154 7.16 -11.67 22.61
CA ALA A 154 6.98 -10.71 21.50
C ALA A 154 5.68 -10.87 20.66
N LEU A 155 4.66 -10.03 20.88
CA LEU A 155 3.46 -9.98 20.03
C LEU A 155 3.64 -9.01 18.88
N LEU A 156 3.42 -9.45 17.64
CA LEU A 156 3.44 -8.59 16.45
C LEU A 156 2.02 -8.33 15.93
N THR A 157 1.58 -7.07 15.93
CA THR A 157 0.25 -6.71 15.39
C THR A 157 0.16 -5.24 14.95
N THR A 158 -0.92 -4.89 14.27
CA THR A 158 -1.18 -3.51 13.84
C THR A 158 -1.91 -2.75 14.94
N SER A 159 -1.70 -1.42 14.98
CA SER A 159 -2.54 -0.58 15.86
C SER A 159 -3.99 -0.64 15.41
N ASN A 160 -4.87 -0.59 16.41
CA ASN A 160 -6.31 -0.60 16.26
C ASN A 160 -6.91 0.79 16.45
N THR A 161 -6.05 1.78 16.70
CA THR A 161 -6.44 3.18 16.75
C THR A 161 -6.52 3.74 15.33
N GLY A 162 -7.51 4.58 15.06
CA GLY A 162 -7.64 5.27 13.76
C GLY A 162 -6.55 6.31 13.50
N HIS A 163 -5.73 6.63 14.52
CA HIS A 163 -4.78 7.75 14.56
C HIS A 163 -3.45 7.52 13.81
N SER A 164 -3.25 6.37 13.16
CA SER A 164 -2.03 6.11 12.38
C SER A 164 -2.32 5.25 11.15
N VAL A 165 -3.47 5.46 10.51
CA VAL A 165 -3.88 4.72 9.32
C VAL A 165 -3.72 5.60 8.09
N ASP A 166 -2.84 5.20 7.19
CA ASP A 166 -2.76 5.80 5.86
C ASP A 166 -3.75 5.08 4.94
N ASN A 167 -4.76 5.80 4.48
CA ASN A 167 -5.72 5.26 3.51
C ASN A 167 -5.32 5.72 2.11
N TYR A 168 -5.31 4.78 1.17
CA TYR A 168 -5.04 5.04 -0.23
C TYR A 168 -6.12 4.37 -1.08
N ALA A 169 -6.69 5.11 -2.03
CA ALA A 169 -7.62 4.57 -3.00
C ALA A 169 -6.99 4.65 -4.39
N LEU A 170 -7.09 3.56 -5.15
CA LEU A 170 -6.66 3.54 -6.54
C LEU A 170 -7.44 4.61 -7.34
N GLY A 171 -6.69 5.41 -8.08
CA GLY A 171 -7.23 6.51 -8.86
C GLY A 171 -8.09 6.03 -10.03
N TRP A 172 -8.96 6.92 -10.51
CA TRP A 172 -9.63 6.77 -11.81
C TRP A 172 -10.48 5.50 -11.98
N ASP A 173 -11.09 5.01 -10.90
CA ASP A 173 -11.93 3.79 -10.85
C ASP A 173 -11.17 2.49 -11.20
N THR A 174 -9.83 2.57 -11.24
CA THR A 174 -8.96 1.41 -11.40
C THR A 174 -9.01 0.53 -10.16
N ARG A 175 -8.73 -0.76 -10.35
CA ARG A 175 -8.76 -1.77 -9.30
C ARG A 175 -7.69 -2.82 -9.56
N ILE A 176 -7.36 -3.64 -8.58
CA ILE A 176 -6.53 -4.81 -8.80
C ILE A 176 -7.25 -5.80 -9.73
N ASP A 177 -6.50 -6.33 -10.68
CA ASP A 177 -6.95 -7.35 -11.61
C ASP A 177 -7.09 -8.71 -10.89
N GLU A 178 -8.32 -9.04 -10.52
CA GLU A 178 -8.66 -10.30 -9.83
C GLU A 178 -8.35 -11.55 -10.65
N SER A 179 -8.12 -11.43 -11.96
CA SER A 179 -7.71 -12.58 -12.80
C SER A 179 -6.23 -12.94 -12.65
N LYS A 180 -5.44 -12.03 -12.06
CA LYS A 180 -3.98 -12.16 -11.91
C LYS A 180 -3.52 -12.10 -10.45
N THR A 181 -4.25 -11.38 -9.61
CA THR A 181 -3.90 -11.12 -8.21
C THR A 181 -5.15 -11.32 -7.35
N ASP A 182 -5.01 -11.95 -6.18
CA ASP A 182 -6.13 -12.08 -5.24
C ASP A 182 -6.65 -10.70 -4.81
N ARG A 183 -7.96 -10.59 -4.60
CA ARG A 183 -8.60 -9.35 -4.14
C ARG A 183 -8.15 -8.94 -2.73
N ILE A 184 -7.83 -9.93 -1.90
CA ILE A 184 -7.25 -9.71 -0.58
C ILE A 184 -5.74 -9.66 -0.76
N ILE A 185 -5.16 -8.52 -0.37
CA ILE A 185 -3.72 -8.30 -0.46
C ILE A 185 -3.25 -7.83 0.90
N SER A 186 -2.23 -8.51 1.44
CA SER A 186 -1.49 -8.03 2.59
C SER A 186 -0.01 -7.98 2.29
N ILE A 187 0.61 -6.87 2.68
CA ILE A 187 2.03 -6.59 2.53
C ILE A 187 2.55 -6.20 3.91
N ALA A 188 3.50 -6.95 4.46
CA ALA A 188 4.19 -6.58 5.68
C ALA A 188 5.61 -6.17 5.34
N ILE A 189 5.95 -4.90 5.56
CA ILE A 189 7.31 -4.38 5.43
C ILE A 189 7.83 -4.28 6.86
N VAL A 190 8.82 -5.10 7.21
CA VAL A 190 9.25 -5.27 8.60
C VAL A 190 10.75 -5.11 8.70
N ARG A 191 11.16 -4.15 9.53
CA ARG A 191 12.54 -3.92 9.92
C ARG A 191 12.84 -4.72 11.18
N SER A 192 13.86 -5.57 11.12
CA SER A 192 14.36 -6.26 12.31
C SER A 192 14.86 -5.23 13.34
N PRO A 193 14.40 -5.32 14.60
CA PRO A 193 14.91 -4.47 15.66
C PRO A 193 16.35 -4.85 16.09
N VAL A 194 16.84 -6.02 15.68
CA VAL A 194 18.16 -6.55 16.08
C VAL A 194 19.23 -6.21 15.05
N SER A 195 19.00 -6.51 13.77
CA SER A 195 19.97 -6.22 12.69
C SER A 195 19.68 -4.94 11.92
N GLY A 196 18.46 -4.42 11.98
CA GLY A 196 18.00 -3.34 11.12
C GLY A 196 17.69 -3.74 9.67
N VAL A 197 17.83 -5.02 9.30
CA VAL A 197 17.48 -5.54 7.96
C VAL A 197 15.97 -5.46 7.76
N ILE A 198 15.54 -5.04 6.57
CA ILE A 198 14.13 -4.97 6.20
C ILE A 198 13.78 -6.19 5.35
N HIS A 199 12.70 -6.84 5.74
CA HIS A 199 12.08 -7.94 5.04
C HIS A 199 10.67 -7.55 4.60
N THR A 200 10.30 -7.94 3.38
CA THR A 200 8.94 -7.72 2.87
C THR A 200 8.25 -9.04 2.62
N TYR A 201 7.04 -9.16 3.17
CA TYR A 201 6.20 -10.34 3.11
C TYR A 201 4.89 -10.04 2.41
N PHE A 202 4.36 -11.04 1.71
CA PHE A 202 3.14 -10.96 0.94
C PHE A 202 2.20 -12.10 1.26
N SER A 203 0.91 -11.80 1.38
CA SER A 203 -0.11 -12.83 1.47
C SER A 203 -1.44 -12.38 0.87
N ASN A 204 -2.32 -13.35 0.65
CA ASN A 204 -3.71 -13.15 0.30
C ASN A 204 -4.65 -13.29 1.52
N LYS A 205 -4.12 -13.06 2.72
CA LYS A 205 -4.83 -13.12 3.99
C LYS A 205 -4.91 -11.72 4.58
N THR A 206 -5.70 -11.53 5.62
CA THR A 206 -5.90 -10.21 6.26
C THR A 206 -5.11 -10.04 7.55
N SER A 207 -4.48 -11.11 8.04
CA SER A 207 -3.78 -11.11 9.32
C SER A 207 -2.27 -10.99 9.13
N VAL A 208 -1.61 -10.34 10.10
CA VAL A 208 -0.15 -10.25 10.19
C VAL A 208 0.46 -11.64 10.33
N SER A 209 -0.13 -12.50 11.17
CA SER A 209 0.35 -13.85 11.46
C SER A 209 0.39 -14.74 10.22
N ASP A 210 -0.59 -14.61 9.33
CA ASP A 210 -0.64 -15.39 8.08
C ASP A 210 0.26 -14.78 6.99
N THR A 211 0.70 -13.53 7.17
CA THR A 211 1.54 -12.82 6.20
C THR A 211 3.02 -13.05 6.45
N ILE A 212 3.46 -12.95 7.71
CA ILE A 212 4.87 -13.06 8.09
C ILE A 212 5.25 -14.54 8.26
N THR A 213 5.46 -15.21 7.13
CA THR A 213 5.80 -16.64 7.05
C THR A 213 6.88 -16.89 5.99
N ALA A 214 7.43 -18.10 5.93
CA ALA A 214 8.33 -18.52 4.85
C ALA A 214 7.70 -18.49 3.46
N GLY A 215 6.40 -18.79 3.36
CA GLY A 215 5.66 -18.64 2.12
C GLY A 215 5.46 -17.17 1.72
N GLY A 216 5.44 -16.26 2.70
CA GLY A 216 5.24 -14.83 2.46
C GLY A 216 6.45 -14.09 1.89
N LEU A 217 7.68 -14.62 2.03
CA LEU A 217 8.89 -14.06 1.42
C LEU A 217 8.97 -14.37 -0.08
N ASN A 218 8.01 -13.85 -0.82
CA ASN A 218 7.89 -14.04 -2.25
C ASN A 218 7.91 -12.70 -3.00
N GLN A 219 8.09 -12.76 -4.31
CA GLN A 219 7.88 -11.60 -5.16
C GLN A 219 6.38 -11.34 -5.30
N ALA A 220 5.96 -10.08 -5.16
CA ALA A 220 4.59 -9.69 -5.44
C ALA A 220 4.47 -9.00 -6.79
N ARG A 221 3.37 -9.30 -7.48
CA ARG A 221 2.91 -8.58 -8.67
C ARG A 221 1.44 -8.22 -8.47
N LEU A 222 1.18 -6.92 -8.42
CA LEU A 222 -0.13 -6.34 -8.23
C LEU A 222 -0.56 -5.73 -9.57
N CYS A 223 -1.23 -6.52 -10.40
CA CYS A 223 -1.72 -6.04 -11.68
C CYS A 223 -2.93 -5.14 -11.46
N VAL A 224 -2.97 -3.99 -12.15
CA VAL A 224 -4.08 -3.04 -12.04
C VAL A 224 -4.92 -3.14 -13.31
N ASP A 225 -6.22 -3.32 -13.19
CA ASP A 225 -7.16 -3.32 -14.29
C ASP A 225 -7.59 -1.88 -14.62
N PRO A 226 -7.36 -1.40 -15.85
CA PRO A 226 -7.92 -0.13 -16.31
C PRO A 226 -9.42 -0.32 -16.50
N SER A 227 -10.24 0.19 -15.58
CA SER A 227 -11.70 0.15 -15.68
C SER A 227 -12.17 0.72 -17.04
N GLY A 228 -12.68 -0.14 -17.92
CA GLY A 228 -13.28 0.25 -19.21
C GLY A 228 -12.57 -0.29 -20.46
N TRP A 229 -12.85 0.34 -21.61
CA TRP A 229 -12.33 -0.06 -22.93
C TRP A 229 -10.98 0.62 -23.20
N LEU A 230 -9.95 0.27 -22.45
CA LEU A 230 -8.58 0.65 -22.77
C LEU A 230 -7.88 -0.53 -23.43
N THR A 231 -7.62 -0.42 -24.73
CA THR A 231 -6.80 -1.39 -25.48
C THR A 231 -5.33 -1.00 -25.33
N GLY A 232 -4.67 -1.52 -24.30
CA GLY A 232 -3.26 -1.26 -24.01
C GLY A 232 -2.64 -2.34 -23.15
N ALA A 233 -1.32 -2.29 -22.97
CA ALA A 233 -0.62 -3.19 -22.05
C ALA A 233 -1.09 -2.92 -20.61
N ARG A 234 -1.42 -3.98 -19.89
CA ARG A 234 -1.77 -3.86 -18.46
C ARG A 234 -0.50 -3.53 -17.70
N LEU A 235 -0.63 -2.56 -16.82
CA LEU A 235 0.40 -2.11 -15.90
C LEU A 235 0.09 -2.64 -14.50
N GLY A 236 1.12 -2.78 -13.70
CA GLY A 236 1.03 -3.17 -12.32
C GLY A 236 2.25 -2.76 -11.54
N VAL A 237 2.21 -3.02 -10.24
CA VAL A 237 3.34 -2.80 -9.35
C VAL A 237 3.97 -4.13 -9.00
N ARG A 238 5.27 -4.23 -9.25
CA ARG A 238 6.10 -5.36 -8.83
C ARG A 238 6.90 -4.97 -7.61
N ILE A 239 6.92 -5.85 -6.62
CA ILE A 239 7.79 -5.72 -5.46
C ILE A 239 8.66 -6.95 -5.42
N ASP A 240 9.97 -6.75 -5.45
CA ASP A 240 10.93 -7.84 -5.49
C ASP A 240 10.86 -8.71 -4.23
N ARG A 241 11.30 -9.97 -4.38
CA ARG A 241 11.35 -10.91 -3.27
C ARG A 241 12.26 -10.35 -2.19
N ASP A 242 11.76 -10.34 -0.95
CA ASP A 242 12.51 -9.86 0.21
C ASP A 242 13.06 -8.43 0.02
N ALA A 243 12.24 -7.57 -0.59
CA ALA A 243 12.56 -6.18 -0.81
C ALA A 243 12.86 -5.45 0.51
N ALA A 244 13.99 -4.74 0.53
CA ALA A 244 14.46 -3.99 1.70
C ALA A 244 14.35 -2.45 1.52
N LEU A 245 14.08 -1.98 0.30
CA LEU A 245 14.15 -0.56 -0.07
C LEU A 245 13.00 -0.18 -1.00
N GLU A 246 12.66 1.10 -1.03
CA GLU A 246 11.66 1.69 -1.95
C GLU A 246 11.97 1.41 -3.43
N SER A 247 13.24 1.36 -3.83
CA SER A 247 13.67 1.09 -5.21
C SER A 247 13.33 -0.31 -5.71
N SER A 248 12.99 -1.22 -4.79
CA SER A 248 12.52 -2.57 -5.10
C SER A 248 11.04 -2.60 -5.54
N VAL A 249 10.34 -1.46 -5.46
CA VAL A 249 8.97 -1.26 -5.97
C VAL A 249 9.06 -0.63 -7.35
N GLN A 250 8.57 -1.33 -8.37
CA GLN A 250 8.70 -0.92 -9.76
C GLN A 250 7.38 -1.06 -10.50
N VAL A 251 7.04 -0.06 -11.30
CA VAL A 251 5.94 -0.16 -12.26
C VAL A 251 6.37 -1.06 -13.41
N VAL A 252 5.57 -2.07 -13.70
CA VAL A 252 5.85 -3.06 -14.74
C VAL A 252 4.63 -3.21 -15.66
N GLY A 253 4.90 -3.39 -16.96
CA GLY A 253 3.86 -3.65 -17.96
C GLY A 253 3.89 -5.06 -18.55
N GLU A 254 4.93 -5.85 -18.29
CA GLU A 254 5.03 -7.24 -18.77
C GLU A 254 4.61 -8.22 -17.67
N GLY A 255 3.76 -9.18 -18.04
CA GLY A 255 3.27 -10.22 -17.12
C GLY A 255 2.00 -9.82 -16.37
N CYS A 256 1.54 -8.59 -16.58
CA CYS A 256 0.14 -8.20 -16.58
C CYS A 256 -0.32 -8.16 -18.06
#